data_AF-A0A6N9HLD5-F1
#
_entry.id   AF-A0A6N9HLD5-F1
#
_cell.length_a   1.000
_cell.length_b   1.000
_cell.length_c   1.000
_cell.angle_alpha   90.00
_cell.angle_beta   90.00
_cell.angle_gamma   90.00
#
_symmetry.space_group_name_H-M   'P 1'
#
loop_
_entity.id
_entity.type
_entity.pdbx_description
1 polymer ?
#
loop_
_entity_poly.entity_id
_entity_poly.type
_entity_poly.pdbx_seq_one_letter_code
_entity_poly.pdbx_strand_id
1 'polypeptide(L)'
;MANREELVIIRGARSGDAAAQLALGKLYLFGGASLPQNVPTALHWLSRAADQGEAEAWHLIGAYIPFEVAHAARAQALPWLVRAAQAGVPDAAQTLAQLRAAEPAPMPAVPPVAKAGAVPGAAWPAGAHSAAALPGNSAGGQARETAAPHVAAPGPDGVPDAGELLRQRTVAAQAGDRAAQLALGLHLARMNSEGDRVEPGNGTVNFKRALRWLAQAGEQGLADAWFAMSRIYIRPEFSQRSASEAHACLERAADMGHSAAQLECGIHAWRARRGAQDNDVRALYWLQKAAAQGSAEAQQALERIAPSLPPASWADPLLPMLTRELLGSQPLLAARIELAAMFRLTRAEALLLDVKAADQGHCLVVDIRASYGRSKRRLVLVRTAAERQKLDRIVRVFEQVGADVEGNYRQRLYRLKSWLGAGLMAAA
;
A
#
# COMPACT_ATOMS: atom_id res chain seq x y z
N MET A 1 1.28 -2.44 31.10
CA MET A 1 1.40 -1.32 32.06
C MET A 1 2.88 -0.98 32.15
N ALA A 2 3.25 0.29 32.00
CA ALA A 2 4.66 0.70 31.96
C ALA A 2 5.37 0.39 33.28
N ASN A 3 6.62 -0.06 33.19
CA ASN A 3 7.43 -0.44 34.34
C ASN A 3 7.71 0.79 35.23
N ARG A 4 7.88 0.60 36.54
CA ARG A 4 8.00 1.71 37.51
C ARG A 4 9.17 2.65 37.18
N GLU A 5 10.24 2.11 36.61
CA GLU A 5 11.42 2.84 36.15
C GLU A 5 11.16 3.66 34.89
N GLU A 6 10.45 3.09 33.89
CA GLU A 6 10.06 3.80 32.66
C GLU A 6 9.12 4.98 32.98
N LEU A 7 8.24 4.84 33.98
CA LEU A 7 7.37 5.94 34.44
C LEU A 7 8.13 7.07 35.14
N VAL A 8 9.27 6.80 35.75
CA VAL A 8 10.16 7.84 36.30
C VAL A 8 10.86 8.57 35.16
N ILE A 9 11.38 7.84 34.17
CA ILE A 9 12.03 8.41 32.97
C ILE A 9 11.06 9.28 32.18
N ILE A 10 9.81 8.82 31.96
CA ILE A 10 8.79 9.60 31.25
C ILE A 10 8.45 10.90 32.00
N ARG A 11 8.37 10.86 33.34
CA ARG A 11 8.13 12.08 34.13
C ARG A 11 9.31 13.04 34.07
N GLY A 12 10.54 12.54 34.21
CA GLY A 12 11.77 13.33 34.10
C GLY A 12 11.92 14.00 32.72
N ALA A 13 11.65 13.26 31.65
CA ALA A 13 11.72 13.79 30.28
C ALA A 13 10.70 14.92 30.05
N ARG A 14 9.49 14.77 30.61
CA ARG A 14 8.43 15.80 30.55
C ARG A 14 8.74 17.03 31.39
N SER A 15 9.46 16.88 32.52
CA SER A 15 9.92 18.01 33.32
C SER A 15 11.13 18.74 32.72
N GLY A 16 11.68 18.25 31.61
CA GLY A 16 12.74 18.92 30.86
C GLY A 16 14.15 18.38 31.11
N ASP A 17 14.33 17.36 31.95
CA ASP A 17 15.65 16.80 32.28
C ASP A 17 16.31 16.15 31.05
N ALA A 18 17.51 16.61 30.68
CA ALA A 18 18.26 16.18 29.51
C ALA A 18 18.62 14.68 29.56
N ALA A 19 19.04 14.19 30.72
CA ALA A 19 19.41 12.78 30.90
C ALA A 19 18.19 11.86 30.76
N ALA A 20 17.05 12.28 31.31
CA ALA A 20 15.79 11.55 31.17
C ALA A 20 15.26 11.59 29.73
N GLN A 21 15.44 12.68 28.99
CA GLN A 21 15.07 12.77 27.57
C GLN A 21 15.93 11.84 26.70
N LEU A 22 17.24 11.78 26.96
CA LEU A 22 18.15 10.84 26.31
C LEU A 22 17.75 9.39 26.59
N ALA A 23 17.50 9.05 27.86
CA ALA A 23 17.06 7.73 28.26
C ALA A 23 15.72 7.32 27.62
N LEU A 24 14.74 8.23 27.59
CA LEU A 24 13.46 7.98 26.93
C LEU A 24 13.60 7.82 25.41
N GLY A 25 14.46 8.62 24.79
CA GLY A 25 14.82 8.49 23.38
C GLY A 25 15.41 7.12 23.04
N LYS A 26 16.33 6.61 23.87
CA LYS A 26 16.89 5.26 23.73
C LYS A 26 15.83 4.16 23.86
N LEU A 27 14.90 4.30 24.82
CA LEU A 27 13.81 3.34 25.00
C LEU A 27 12.90 3.27 23.77
N TYR A 28 12.60 4.40 23.13
CA TYR A 28 11.83 4.41 21.88
C TYR A 28 12.65 3.98 20.66
N LEU A 29 13.98 4.16 20.66
CA LEU A 29 14.87 3.69 19.58
C LEU A 29 15.07 2.17 19.60
N PHE A 30 15.31 1.58 20.77
CA PHE A 30 15.70 0.17 20.89
C PHE A 30 14.57 -0.73 21.42
N GLY A 31 13.47 -0.13 21.89
CA GLY A 31 12.39 -0.83 22.58
C GLY A 31 12.69 -1.00 24.06
N GLY A 32 11.68 -0.73 24.89
CA GLY A 32 11.70 -0.98 26.33
C GLY A 32 10.94 -2.26 26.69
N ALA A 33 10.95 -2.64 27.97
CA ALA A 33 10.19 -3.78 28.47
C ALA A 33 8.67 -3.58 28.29
N SER A 34 8.20 -2.33 28.35
CA SER A 34 6.77 -2.00 28.18
C SER A 34 6.49 -0.97 27.09
N LEU A 35 7.52 -0.44 26.44
CA LEU A 35 7.42 0.60 25.42
C LEU A 35 7.81 0.04 24.05
N PRO A 36 6.91 0.08 23.05
CA PRO A 36 7.23 -0.35 21.69
C PRO A 36 8.21 0.61 21.02
N GLN A 37 9.01 0.08 20.10
CA GLN A 37 9.91 0.89 19.28
C GLN A 37 9.11 1.91 18.45
N ASN A 38 9.52 3.18 18.49
CA ASN A 38 8.91 4.24 17.70
C ASN A 38 9.96 5.32 17.37
N VAL A 39 10.55 5.17 16.19
CA VAL A 39 11.67 5.98 15.70
C VAL A 39 11.34 7.47 15.57
N PRO A 40 10.16 7.90 15.07
CA PRO A 40 9.75 9.31 15.10
C PRO A 40 9.70 9.92 16.51
N THR A 41 9.11 9.22 17.49
CA THR A 41 9.08 9.72 18.87
C THR A 41 10.47 9.71 19.52
N ALA A 42 11.33 8.77 19.12
CA ALA A 42 12.69 8.72 19.58
C ALA A 42 13.49 9.93 19.07
N LEU A 43 13.38 10.27 17.78
CA LEU A 43 13.96 11.48 17.20
C LEU A 43 13.53 12.74 17.95
N HIS A 44 12.24 12.84 18.31
CA HIS A 44 11.73 13.98 19.07
C HIS A 44 12.45 14.17 20.41
N TRP A 45 12.56 13.11 21.22
CA TRP A 45 13.19 13.19 22.54
C TRP A 45 14.71 13.34 22.47
N LEU A 46 15.36 12.65 21.54
CA LEU A 46 16.80 12.78 21.32
C LEU A 46 17.19 14.17 20.83
N SER A 47 16.36 14.80 19.98
CA SER A 47 16.64 16.17 19.51
C SER A 47 16.63 17.16 20.67
N ARG A 48 15.68 17.03 21.60
CA ARG A 48 15.60 17.87 22.80
C ARG A 48 16.76 17.63 23.78
N ALA A 49 17.23 16.39 23.90
CA ALA A 49 18.42 16.09 24.69
C ALA A 49 19.68 16.69 24.04
N ALA A 50 19.79 16.60 22.71
CA ALA A 50 20.90 17.19 21.95
C ALA A 50 20.92 18.73 22.03
N ASP A 51 19.76 19.38 22.02
CA ASP A 51 19.60 20.83 22.26
C ASP A 51 20.16 21.25 23.63
N GLN A 52 20.04 20.37 24.62
CA GLN A 52 20.54 20.60 25.98
C GLN A 52 22.01 20.20 26.19
N GLY A 53 22.70 19.79 25.12
CA GLY A 53 24.13 19.52 25.14
C GLY A 53 24.51 18.04 25.34
N GLU A 54 23.55 17.11 25.36
CA GLU A 54 23.85 15.68 25.44
C GLU A 54 24.50 15.17 24.15
N ALA A 55 25.80 14.90 24.21
CA ALA A 55 26.58 14.55 23.02
C ALA A 55 26.16 13.21 22.42
N GLU A 56 25.74 12.27 23.26
CA GLU A 56 25.29 10.95 22.83
C GLU A 56 24.00 11.05 22.00
N ALA A 57 23.15 12.06 22.25
CA ALA A 57 21.87 12.20 21.58
C ALA A 57 22.00 12.46 20.08
N TRP A 58 22.88 13.39 19.67
CA TRP A 58 23.11 13.66 18.24
C TRP A 58 23.85 12.53 17.54
N HIS A 59 24.70 11.79 18.26
CA HIS A 59 25.35 10.59 17.73
C HIS A 59 24.32 9.49 17.44
N LEU A 60 23.38 9.25 18.37
CA LEU A 60 22.30 8.30 18.17
C LEU A 60 21.35 8.71 17.04
N ILE A 61 21.08 10.01 16.89
CA ILE A 61 20.32 10.52 15.75
C ILE A 61 21.03 10.18 14.44
N GLY A 62 22.35 10.42 14.37
CA GLY A 62 23.16 10.13 13.20
C GLY A 62 23.28 8.65 12.84
N ALA A 63 23.33 7.78 13.84
CA ALA A 63 23.55 6.34 13.64
C ALA A 63 22.25 5.56 13.39
N TYR A 64 21.13 5.96 14.00
CA TYR A 64 19.92 5.11 14.07
C TYR A 64 18.67 5.71 13.43
N ILE A 65 18.66 7.00 13.05
CA ILE A 65 17.49 7.59 12.41
C ILE A 65 17.55 7.36 10.89
N PRO A 66 16.61 6.59 10.33
CA PRO A 66 16.62 6.27 8.91
C PRO A 66 16.12 7.47 8.09
N PHE A 67 16.45 7.45 6.80
CA PHE A 67 16.16 8.54 5.87
C PHE A 67 14.68 8.91 5.83
N GLU A 68 13.74 7.97 5.88
CA GLU A 68 12.31 8.26 5.76
C GLU A 68 11.82 9.14 6.92
N VAL A 69 12.29 8.83 8.13
CA VAL A 69 11.95 9.60 9.35
C VAL A 69 12.67 10.94 9.32
N ALA A 70 13.94 10.95 8.90
CA ALA A 70 14.71 12.18 8.77
C ALA A 70 14.15 13.12 7.67
N HIS A 71 13.58 12.57 6.60
CA HIS A 71 12.97 13.33 5.51
C HIS A 71 11.62 13.93 5.94
N ALA A 72 10.79 13.14 6.63
CA ALA A 72 9.52 13.62 7.19
C ALA A 72 9.72 14.73 8.24
N ALA A 73 10.74 14.59 9.11
CA ALA A 73 11.08 15.55 10.15
C ALA A 73 12.37 16.33 9.84
N ARG A 74 12.53 16.74 8.56
CA ARG A 74 13.77 17.35 8.04
C ARG A 74 14.30 18.51 8.87
N ALA A 75 13.44 19.44 9.26
CA ALA A 75 13.84 20.61 10.04
C ALA A 75 14.44 20.24 11.42
N GLN A 76 13.96 19.15 12.02
CA GLN A 76 14.42 18.69 13.33
C GLN A 76 15.69 17.82 13.22
N ALA A 77 15.79 16.97 12.19
CA ALA A 77 16.91 16.03 12.05
C ALA A 77 18.18 16.65 11.44
N LEU A 78 18.04 17.65 10.55
CA LEU A 78 19.16 18.22 9.77
C LEU A 78 20.34 18.71 10.62
N PRO A 79 20.14 19.53 11.68
CA PRO A 79 21.23 20.07 12.48
C PRO A 79 22.09 18.96 13.09
N TRP A 80 21.44 17.90 13.58
CA TRP A 80 22.09 16.77 14.23
C TRP A 80 22.78 15.84 13.25
N LEU A 81 22.18 15.60 12.08
CA LEU A 81 22.80 14.81 11.02
C LEU A 81 24.07 15.47 10.47
N VAL A 82 24.06 16.80 10.31
CA VAL A 82 25.27 17.55 9.93
C VAL A 82 26.36 17.41 10.98
N ARG A 83 26.01 17.56 12.26
CA ARG A 83 26.97 17.43 13.38
C ARG A 83 27.52 16.00 13.47
N ALA A 84 26.68 14.99 13.32
CA ALA A 84 27.09 13.59 13.34
C ALA A 84 27.97 13.21 12.15
N ALA A 85 27.66 13.73 10.96
CA ALA A 85 28.49 13.52 9.77
C ALA A 85 29.89 14.17 9.91
N GLN A 86 29.96 15.37 10.50
CA GLN A 86 31.25 16.03 10.81
C GLN A 86 32.07 15.25 11.85
N ALA A 87 31.40 14.55 12.78
CA ALA A 87 32.04 13.67 13.74
C ALA A 87 32.46 12.30 13.16
N GLY A 88 32.22 12.06 11.87
CA GLY A 88 32.64 10.84 11.17
C GLY A 88 31.65 9.68 11.26
N VAL A 89 30.39 9.90 11.65
CA VAL A 89 29.35 8.85 11.63
C VAL A 89 28.96 8.56 10.18
N PRO A 90 29.23 7.35 9.65
CA PRO A 90 29.04 7.04 8.22
C PRO A 90 27.56 7.06 7.83
N ASP A 91 26.69 6.52 8.67
CA ASP A 91 25.23 6.46 8.43
C ASP A 91 24.61 7.86 8.39
N ALA A 92 25.13 8.79 9.19
CA ALA A 92 24.71 10.19 9.19
C ALA A 92 25.11 10.90 7.89
N ALA A 93 26.33 10.65 7.39
CA ALA A 93 26.81 11.23 6.14
C ALA A 93 25.98 10.73 4.94
N GLN A 94 25.63 9.44 4.94
CA GLN A 94 24.78 8.85 3.90
C GLN A 94 23.36 9.42 3.95
N THR A 95 22.75 9.50 5.14
CA THR A 95 21.39 10.05 5.32
C THR A 95 21.33 11.54 4.97
N LEU A 96 22.38 12.30 5.32
CA LEU A 96 22.51 13.71 4.95
C LEU A 96 22.65 13.89 3.42
N ALA A 97 23.41 13.03 2.74
CA ALA A 97 23.54 13.07 1.29
C ALA A 97 22.20 12.80 0.59
N GLN A 98 21.44 11.82 1.08
CA GLN A 98 20.08 11.53 0.59
C GLN A 98 19.11 12.69 0.85
N LEU A 99 19.18 13.35 2.01
CA LEU A 99 18.35 14.53 2.32
C LEU A 99 18.67 15.73 1.42
N ARG A 100 19.94 15.95 1.09
CA ARG A 100 20.36 17.01 0.16
C ARG A 100 19.93 16.71 -1.28
N ALA A 101 20.03 15.45 -1.71
CA ALA A 101 19.54 15.03 -3.01
C ALA A 101 18.01 15.15 -3.13
N ALA A 102 17.29 14.99 -2.02
CA ALA A 102 15.85 15.15 -1.92
C ALA A 102 15.41 16.60 -1.61
N GLU A 103 16.20 17.62 -1.97
CA GLU A 103 15.75 19.01 -1.85
C GLU A 103 14.48 19.26 -2.68
N PRO A 104 13.43 19.88 -2.10
CA PRO A 104 12.36 20.42 -2.92
C PRO A 104 12.96 21.52 -3.79
N ALA A 105 12.69 21.46 -5.10
CA ALA A 105 13.08 22.51 -6.03
C ALA A 105 12.68 23.90 -5.46
N PRO A 106 13.51 24.95 -5.64
CA PRO A 106 13.09 26.28 -5.27
C PRO A 106 11.78 26.58 -6.00
N MET A 107 10.73 26.92 -5.23
CA MET A 107 9.46 27.32 -5.84
C MET A 107 9.74 28.41 -6.88
N PRO A 108 9.12 28.37 -8.07
CA PRO A 108 9.23 29.50 -8.99
C PRO A 108 8.73 30.75 -8.26
N ALA A 109 9.54 31.80 -8.28
CA ALA A 109 9.20 33.09 -7.70
C ALA A 109 7.84 33.55 -8.25
N VAL A 110 6.87 33.70 -7.36
CA VAL A 110 5.63 34.42 -7.64
C VAL A 110 6.05 35.86 -7.93
N PRO A 111 5.83 36.41 -9.14
CA PRO A 111 6.13 37.82 -9.38
C PRO A 111 5.22 38.68 -8.50
N PRO A 112 5.71 39.83 -7.99
CA PRO A 112 4.92 40.65 -7.08
C PRO A 112 3.67 41.17 -7.78
N VAL A 113 2.56 41.13 -7.05
CA VAL A 113 1.28 41.73 -7.41
C VAL A 113 1.48 43.22 -7.69
N ALA A 114 1.50 43.60 -8.96
CA ALA A 114 1.34 44.98 -9.38
C ALA A 114 -0.14 45.35 -9.22
N LYS A 115 -0.41 46.29 -8.31
CA LYS A 115 -1.73 46.90 -8.17
C LYS A 115 -2.05 47.79 -9.36
N ALA A 116 -3.27 47.61 -9.87
CA ALA A 116 -4.17 48.59 -10.49
C ALA A 116 -3.73 49.29 -11.79
N GLY A 117 -4.49 49.04 -12.86
CA GLY A 117 -4.51 49.91 -14.04
C GLY A 117 -5.29 49.35 -15.23
N ALA A 118 -6.62 49.46 -15.18
CA ALA A 118 -7.57 49.61 -16.31
C ALA A 118 -7.63 48.56 -17.46
N VAL A 119 -8.79 47.91 -17.53
CA VAL A 119 -9.47 47.27 -18.69
C VAL A 119 -9.95 48.37 -19.68
N PRO A 120 -10.41 48.15 -20.95
CA PRO A 120 -10.70 46.90 -21.69
C PRO A 120 -10.15 46.81 -23.13
N GLY A 121 -10.32 45.63 -23.74
CA GLY A 121 -10.74 45.59 -25.15
C GLY A 121 -10.56 44.27 -25.85
N ALA A 122 -11.68 43.54 -26.03
CA ALA A 122 -11.97 42.62 -27.15
C ALA A 122 -11.07 41.37 -27.31
N ALA A 123 -11.50 40.21 -27.78
CA ALA A 123 -12.78 39.59 -28.04
C ALA A 123 -12.41 38.12 -28.35
N TRP A 124 -13.23 37.15 -27.90
CA TRP A 124 -13.22 35.81 -28.48
C TRP A 124 -13.72 35.88 -29.95
N PRO A 125 -13.32 34.93 -30.82
CA PRO A 125 -13.97 33.61 -30.89
C PRO A 125 -12.95 32.46 -30.99
N ALA A 126 -13.18 31.25 -30.47
CA ALA A 126 -14.20 30.24 -30.79
C ALA A 126 -14.16 29.78 -32.26
N GLY A 127 -13.87 28.49 -32.48
CA GLY A 127 -14.36 27.78 -33.66
C GLY A 127 -13.37 26.91 -34.44
N ALA A 128 -13.48 25.61 -34.19
CA ALA A 128 -13.69 24.56 -35.22
C ALA A 128 -12.55 24.12 -36.17
N HIS A 129 -12.20 22.83 -35.99
CA HIS A 129 -12.15 21.75 -37.00
C HIS A 129 -11.42 21.98 -38.34
N SER A 130 -10.45 21.11 -38.63
CA SER A 130 -10.65 19.93 -39.51
C SER A 130 -9.33 19.23 -39.83
N ALA A 131 -9.48 17.96 -40.18
CA ALA A 131 -8.43 17.04 -40.58
C ALA A 131 -8.01 17.22 -42.06
N ALA A 132 -6.80 16.74 -42.33
CA ALA A 132 -6.36 16.01 -43.53
C ALA A 132 -5.27 16.65 -44.41
N ALA A 133 -4.26 15.81 -44.65
CA ALA A 133 -3.43 15.68 -45.85
C ALA A 133 -2.28 16.69 -46.11
N LEU A 134 -1.07 16.16 -45.89
CA LEU A 134 0.20 16.42 -46.59
C LEU A 134 0.04 16.36 -48.13
N PRO A 135 0.95 16.93 -48.97
CA PRO A 135 2.42 16.77 -48.83
C PRO A 135 3.32 17.93 -49.31
N GLY A 136 4.63 17.80 -49.01
CA GLY A 136 5.70 18.33 -49.87
C GLY A 136 6.64 19.39 -49.30
N ASN A 137 7.74 18.90 -48.69
CA ASN A 137 9.10 19.43 -48.73
C ASN A 137 9.50 20.83 -48.19
N SER A 138 10.29 20.73 -47.10
CA SER A 138 11.72 21.13 -47.01
C SER A 138 12.13 22.51 -46.46
N ALA A 139 13.11 22.42 -45.55
CA ALA A 139 13.99 23.44 -44.96
C ALA A 139 13.35 24.41 -43.94
N GLY A 140 13.85 24.61 -42.71
CA GLY A 140 15.03 24.13 -41.99
C GLY A 140 15.11 24.91 -40.66
N GLY A 141 15.68 24.32 -39.60
CA GLY A 141 15.94 25.03 -38.33
C GLY A 141 15.72 24.22 -37.05
N GLN A 142 16.46 23.12 -36.88
CA GLN A 142 17.45 22.91 -35.80
C GLN A 142 16.91 22.95 -34.35
N ALA A 143 16.57 21.77 -33.83
CA ALA A 143 16.68 21.44 -32.41
C ALA A 143 17.93 20.56 -32.21
N ARG A 144 18.74 20.92 -31.22
CA ARG A 144 20.05 20.31 -30.91
C ARG A 144 19.87 18.89 -30.36
N GLU A 145 20.18 17.90 -31.19
CA GLU A 145 20.59 16.57 -30.76
C GLU A 145 22.01 16.65 -30.18
N THR A 146 22.18 16.27 -28.92
CA THR A 146 23.51 15.98 -28.37
C THR A 146 23.92 14.59 -28.84
N ALA A 147 24.83 14.59 -29.82
CA ALA A 147 25.61 13.51 -30.41
C ALA A 147 25.70 12.20 -29.58
N ALA A 148 25.08 11.14 -30.12
CA ALA A 148 25.57 9.78 -29.96
C ALA A 148 26.72 9.53 -30.94
N PRO A 149 27.75 8.73 -30.61
CA PRO A 149 28.77 8.37 -31.58
C PRO A 149 28.17 7.39 -32.59
N HIS A 150 28.37 7.68 -33.88
CA HIS A 150 28.11 6.79 -35.00
C HIS A 150 28.76 5.41 -34.77
N VAL A 151 27.97 4.35 -34.87
CA VAL A 151 28.46 3.00 -35.19
C VAL A 151 27.53 2.37 -36.24
N ALA A 152 28.16 1.61 -37.13
CA ALA A 152 27.73 1.17 -38.45
C ALA A 152 26.36 0.46 -38.54
N ALA A 153 25.75 0.57 -39.72
CA ALA A 153 24.58 -0.20 -40.13
C ALA A 153 24.85 -1.72 -40.09
N PRO A 154 23.87 -2.56 -39.74
CA PRO A 154 24.05 -4.01 -39.70
C PRO A 154 24.20 -4.60 -41.11
N GLY A 155 25.13 -5.53 -41.27
CA GLY A 155 25.26 -6.41 -42.44
C GLY A 155 24.10 -7.43 -42.54
N PRO A 156 24.02 -8.20 -43.64
CA PRO A 156 22.78 -8.85 -44.10
C PRO A 156 22.35 -10.12 -43.34
N ASP A 157 22.99 -10.48 -42.23
CA ASP A 157 22.60 -11.61 -41.36
C ASP A 157 22.20 -11.08 -39.99
N GLY A 158 20.99 -10.51 -39.91
CA GLY A 158 20.49 -9.69 -38.81
C GLY A 158 20.12 -10.43 -37.51
N VAL A 159 21.08 -11.13 -36.90
CA VAL A 159 21.00 -11.52 -35.48
C VAL A 159 22.09 -10.75 -34.74
N PRO A 160 21.76 -9.71 -33.95
CA PRO A 160 22.77 -8.97 -33.21
C PRO A 160 23.51 -9.90 -32.25
N ASP A 161 24.84 -9.87 -32.29
CA ASP A 161 25.69 -10.67 -31.39
C ASP A 161 25.31 -10.40 -29.93
N ALA A 162 25.09 -11.46 -29.17
CA ALA A 162 24.69 -11.38 -27.76
C ALA A 162 25.70 -10.56 -26.93
N GLY A 163 26.97 -10.58 -27.32
CA GLY A 163 28.01 -9.75 -26.69
C GLY A 163 27.84 -8.26 -26.95
N GLU A 164 27.43 -7.86 -28.15
CA GLU A 164 27.22 -6.46 -28.52
C GLU A 164 25.96 -5.89 -27.84
N LEU A 165 24.86 -6.65 -27.83
CA LEU A 165 23.65 -6.28 -27.11
C LEU A 165 23.89 -6.06 -25.61
N LEU A 166 24.71 -6.92 -25.00
CA LEU A 166 25.06 -6.78 -23.59
C LEU A 166 25.83 -5.48 -23.35
N ARG A 167 26.81 -5.14 -24.20
CA ARG A 167 27.56 -3.89 -24.08
C ARG A 167 26.65 -2.67 -24.20
N GLN A 168 25.78 -2.65 -25.21
CA GLN A 168 24.80 -1.57 -25.38
C GLN A 168 23.90 -1.41 -24.14
N ARG A 169 23.39 -2.52 -23.60
CA ARG A 169 22.60 -2.52 -22.36
C ARG A 169 23.39 -2.02 -21.14
N THR A 170 24.68 -2.36 -21.03
CA THR A 170 25.49 -1.86 -19.91
C THR A 170 25.68 -0.35 -19.95
N VAL A 171 25.90 0.22 -21.14
CA VAL A 171 26.02 1.67 -21.32
C VAL A 171 24.69 2.36 -21.01
N ALA A 172 23.57 1.83 -21.52
CA ALA A 172 22.24 2.36 -21.23
C ALA A 172 21.88 2.27 -19.73
N ALA A 173 22.23 1.16 -19.07
CA ALA A 173 21.99 0.98 -17.63
C ALA A 173 22.80 1.99 -16.79
N GLN A 174 24.05 2.26 -17.17
CA GLN A 174 24.89 3.29 -16.54
C GLN A 174 24.37 4.71 -16.78
N ALA A 175 23.76 4.95 -17.94
CA ALA A 175 23.10 6.22 -18.26
C ALA A 175 21.79 6.44 -17.48
N GLY A 176 21.33 5.44 -16.72
CA GLY A 176 20.13 5.55 -15.88
C GLY A 176 18.86 4.99 -16.51
N ASP A 177 18.92 4.28 -17.64
CA ASP A 177 17.72 3.66 -18.22
C ASP A 177 17.25 2.49 -17.35
N ARG A 178 16.09 2.66 -16.71
CA ARG A 178 15.43 1.64 -15.89
C ARG A 178 15.22 0.30 -16.60
N ALA A 179 14.87 0.32 -17.89
CA ALA A 179 14.61 -0.92 -18.64
C ALA A 179 15.91 -1.69 -18.89
N ALA A 180 16.98 -0.97 -19.25
CA ALA A 180 18.32 -1.55 -19.39
C ALA A 180 18.86 -2.09 -18.05
N GLN A 181 18.61 -1.40 -16.94
CA GLN A 181 19.00 -1.86 -15.60
C GLN A 181 18.28 -3.16 -15.20
N LEU A 182 16.97 -3.25 -15.45
CA LEU A 182 16.21 -4.48 -15.25
C LEU A 182 16.77 -5.62 -16.11
N ALA A 183 16.94 -5.39 -17.42
CA ALA A 183 17.43 -6.39 -18.34
C ALA A 183 18.86 -6.88 -17.99
N LEU A 184 19.72 -5.96 -17.55
CA LEU A 184 21.07 -6.30 -17.09
C LEU A 184 21.04 -7.10 -15.78
N GLY A 185 20.17 -6.71 -14.85
CA GLY A 185 19.96 -7.43 -13.59
C GLY A 185 19.48 -8.86 -13.83
N LEU A 186 18.47 -9.04 -14.68
CA LEU A 186 17.95 -10.35 -15.09
C LEU A 186 19.01 -11.19 -15.81
N HIS A 187 19.78 -10.60 -16.72
CA HIS A 187 20.87 -11.29 -17.42
C HIS A 187 21.97 -11.77 -16.44
N LEU A 188 22.40 -10.90 -15.52
CA LEU A 188 23.40 -11.23 -14.50
C LEU A 188 22.92 -12.30 -13.51
N ALA A 189 21.62 -12.35 -13.24
CA ALA A 189 20.97 -13.37 -12.42
C ALA A 189 20.56 -14.63 -13.21
N ARG A 190 20.65 -14.60 -14.54
CA ARG A 190 20.15 -15.65 -15.48
C ARG A 190 18.69 -15.99 -15.27
N MET A 191 17.87 -14.96 -15.17
CA MET A 191 16.44 -15.11 -15.00
C MET A 191 15.70 -14.50 -16.19
N ASN A 192 14.57 -15.08 -16.54
CA ASN A 192 13.59 -14.43 -17.41
C ASN A 192 12.80 -13.38 -16.61
N SER A 193 11.86 -12.69 -17.26
CA SER A 193 10.96 -11.71 -16.62
C SER A 193 10.06 -12.30 -15.54
N GLU A 194 9.80 -13.61 -15.59
CA GLU A 194 8.98 -14.36 -14.62
C GLU A 194 9.81 -14.86 -13.43
N GLY A 195 11.15 -14.71 -13.48
CA GLY A 195 12.09 -15.16 -12.46
C GLY A 195 12.54 -16.61 -12.58
N ASP A 196 12.14 -17.30 -13.65
CA ASP A 196 12.61 -18.62 -14.00
C ASP A 196 14.00 -18.57 -14.63
N ARG A 197 14.75 -19.65 -14.46
CA ARG A 197 16.14 -19.71 -14.92
C ARG A 197 16.18 -19.87 -16.43
N VAL A 198 17.01 -19.06 -17.08
CA VAL A 198 17.38 -19.26 -18.49
C VAL A 198 18.52 -20.27 -18.56
N GLU A 199 18.45 -21.19 -19.52
CA GLU A 199 19.38 -22.31 -19.76
C GLU A 199 20.88 -21.95 -19.58
N PRO A 200 21.73 -22.91 -19.19
CA PRO A 200 23.12 -22.63 -18.85
C PRO A 200 23.94 -22.24 -20.09
N GLY A 201 24.05 -20.94 -20.35
CA GLY A 201 25.14 -20.38 -21.15
C GLY A 201 26.47 -20.44 -20.39
N ASN A 202 27.61 -20.38 -21.08
CA ASN A 202 28.98 -20.46 -20.54
C ASN A 202 29.44 -19.27 -19.67
N GLY A 203 28.71 -18.91 -18.62
CA GLY A 203 28.99 -17.72 -17.80
C GLY A 203 28.67 -17.91 -16.32
N THR A 204 29.32 -17.12 -15.48
CA THR A 204 29.12 -17.14 -14.03
C THR A 204 27.99 -16.20 -13.63
N VAL A 205 27.14 -16.61 -12.69
CA VAL A 205 26.03 -15.80 -12.18
C VAL A 205 26.55 -14.80 -11.16
N ASN A 206 26.10 -13.54 -11.20
CA ASN A 206 26.58 -12.50 -10.30
C ASN A 206 25.42 -11.78 -9.59
N PHE A 207 24.87 -12.43 -8.57
CA PHE A 207 23.69 -11.96 -7.83
C PHE A 207 23.91 -10.61 -7.13
N LYS A 208 25.09 -10.37 -6.55
CA LYS A 208 25.37 -9.10 -5.87
C LYS A 208 25.28 -7.92 -6.84
N ARG A 209 25.78 -8.09 -8.07
CA ARG A 209 25.64 -7.06 -9.11
C ARG A 209 24.22 -7.01 -9.65
N ALA A 210 23.56 -8.15 -9.82
CA ALA A 210 22.17 -8.20 -10.26
C ALA A 210 21.24 -7.45 -9.31
N LEU A 211 21.32 -7.72 -7.99
CA LEU A 211 20.51 -7.06 -6.97
C LEU A 211 20.70 -5.54 -6.95
N ARG A 212 21.92 -5.05 -7.20
CA ARG A 212 22.18 -3.60 -7.29
C ARG A 212 21.42 -2.96 -8.47
N TRP A 213 21.50 -3.57 -9.65
CA TRP A 213 20.81 -3.05 -10.83
C TRP A 213 19.28 -3.20 -10.71
N LEU A 214 18.80 -4.31 -10.16
CA LEU A 214 17.37 -4.52 -9.91
C LEU A 214 16.84 -3.54 -8.85
N ALA A 215 17.59 -3.26 -7.78
CA ALA A 215 17.20 -2.27 -6.79
C ALA A 215 17.06 -0.87 -7.43
N GLN A 216 18.04 -0.46 -8.24
CA GLN A 216 18.01 0.83 -8.94
C GLN A 216 16.84 0.93 -9.95
N ALA A 217 16.53 -0.17 -10.65
CA ALA A 217 15.37 -0.26 -11.54
C ALA A 217 14.04 -0.18 -10.76
N GLY A 218 13.97 -0.86 -9.62
CA GLY A 218 12.81 -0.88 -8.73
C GLY A 218 12.54 0.48 -8.08
N GLU A 219 13.58 1.19 -7.66
CA GLU A 219 13.50 2.56 -7.14
C GLU A 219 12.98 3.55 -8.19
N GLN A 220 13.20 3.27 -9.48
CA GLN A 220 12.66 4.04 -10.61
C GLN A 220 11.24 3.61 -11.03
N GLY A 221 10.56 2.81 -10.22
CA GLY A 221 9.17 2.47 -10.43
C GLY A 221 8.92 1.19 -11.24
N LEU A 222 9.92 0.34 -11.48
CA LEU A 222 9.71 -0.96 -12.13
C LEU A 222 9.35 -2.06 -11.12
N ALA A 223 8.09 -2.48 -11.13
CA ALA A 223 7.60 -3.52 -10.23
C ALA A 223 8.24 -4.90 -10.52
N ASP A 224 8.54 -5.20 -11.78
CA ASP A 224 9.18 -6.45 -12.20
C ASP A 224 10.56 -6.65 -11.58
N ALA A 225 11.27 -5.56 -11.30
CA ALA A 225 12.58 -5.61 -10.67
C ALA A 225 12.48 -6.12 -9.22
N TRP A 226 11.51 -5.61 -8.45
CA TRP A 226 11.23 -6.08 -7.10
C TRP A 226 10.75 -7.54 -7.10
N PHE A 227 9.93 -7.93 -8.08
CA PHE A 227 9.51 -9.32 -8.23
C PHE A 227 10.70 -10.24 -8.48
N ALA A 228 11.59 -9.88 -9.41
CA ALA A 228 12.82 -10.62 -9.68
C ALA A 228 13.74 -10.72 -8.44
N MET A 229 13.87 -9.65 -7.66
CA MET A 229 14.61 -9.68 -6.39
C MET A 229 14.00 -10.66 -5.40
N SER A 230 12.67 -10.73 -5.29
CA SER A 230 11.99 -11.71 -4.44
C SER A 230 12.38 -13.15 -4.80
N ARG A 231 12.48 -13.45 -6.10
CA ARG A 231 12.87 -14.79 -6.61
C ARG A 231 14.32 -15.12 -6.26
N ILE A 232 15.22 -14.13 -6.27
CA ILE A 232 16.62 -14.29 -5.85
C ILE A 232 16.70 -14.64 -4.36
N TYR A 233 15.94 -13.96 -3.49
CA TYR A 233 16.01 -14.16 -2.04
C TYR A 233 15.36 -15.47 -1.55
N ILE A 234 14.35 -15.99 -2.24
CA ILE A 234 13.66 -17.26 -1.87
C ILE A 234 14.58 -18.47 -2.05
N ARG A 235 15.43 -18.43 -3.08
CA ARG A 235 16.23 -19.58 -3.49
C ARG A 235 17.41 -19.80 -2.53
N PRO A 236 17.55 -21.01 -1.94
CA PRO A 236 18.56 -21.30 -0.93
C PRO A 236 19.99 -21.29 -1.49
N GLU A 237 20.14 -21.38 -2.80
CA GLU A 237 21.45 -21.41 -3.47
C GLU A 237 22.11 -20.02 -3.55
N PHE A 238 21.34 -18.93 -3.36
CA PHE A 238 21.74 -17.59 -3.83
C PHE A 238 21.75 -16.49 -2.77
N SER A 239 21.01 -16.67 -1.68
CA SER A 239 21.16 -15.89 -0.44
C SER A 239 21.24 -16.87 0.73
N GLN A 240 21.69 -16.42 1.90
CA GLN A 240 21.38 -17.13 3.14
C GLN A 240 19.85 -17.03 3.35
N ARG A 241 19.07 -17.81 2.58
CA ARG A 241 17.61 -17.81 2.43
C ARG A 241 16.91 -16.79 3.33
N SER A 242 16.73 -15.58 2.84
CA SER A 242 16.05 -14.53 3.60
C SER A 242 14.57 -14.48 3.20
N ALA A 243 13.75 -15.31 3.86
CA ALA A 243 12.31 -15.34 3.62
C ALA A 243 11.63 -13.99 3.90
N SER A 244 12.17 -13.22 4.84
CA SER A 244 11.69 -11.87 5.18
C SER A 244 11.98 -10.87 4.06
N GLU A 245 13.21 -10.83 3.53
CA GLU A 245 13.58 -9.92 2.43
C GLU A 245 12.85 -10.28 1.14
N ALA A 246 12.70 -11.57 0.86
CA ALA A 246 11.87 -12.04 -0.24
C ALA A 246 10.43 -11.51 -0.13
N HIS A 247 9.82 -11.63 1.05
CA HIS A 247 8.46 -11.16 1.27
C HIS A 247 8.35 -9.64 1.14
N ALA A 248 9.32 -8.89 1.68
CA ALA A 248 9.35 -7.43 1.56
C ALA A 248 9.46 -6.97 0.09
N CYS A 249 10.30 -7.64 -0.72
CA CYS A 249 10.39 -7.36 -2.15
C CYS A 249 9.09 -7.70 -2.88
N LEU A 250 8.44 -8.82 -2.52
CA LEU A 250 7.17 -9.25 -3.10
C LEU A 250 6.04 -8.26 -2.79
N GLU A 251 5.95 -7.78 -1.54
CA GLU A 251 4.97 -6.77 -1.14
C GLU A 251 5.18 -5.46 -1.89
N ARG A 252 6.42 -4.97 -2.02
CA ARG A 252 6.72 -3.78 -2.83
C ARG A 252 6.31 -3.95 -4.29
N ALA A 253 6.59 -5.10 -4.90
CA ALA A 253 6.17 -5.40 -6.27
C ALA A 253 4.63 -5.38 -6.39
N ALA A 254 3.92 -5.95 -5.41
CA ALA A 254 2.47 -5.99 -5.37
C ALA A 254 1.84 -4.60 -5.20
N ASP A 255 2.41 -3.75 -4.32
CA ASP A 255 2.03 -2.35 -4.12
C ASP A 255 2.17 -1.54 -5.40
N MET A 256 3.23 -1.80 -6.17
CA MET A 256 3.49 -1.16 -7.47
C MET A 256 2.65 -1.73 -8.62
N GLY A 257 1.78 -2.71 -8.35
CA GLY A 257 0.81 -3.20 -9.32
C GLY A 257 1.17 -4.49 -10.05
N HIS A 258 2.24 -5.19 -9.68
CA HIS A 258 2.64 -6.42 -10.37
C HIS A 258 1.69 -7.59 -10.08
N SER A 259 1.05 -8.13 -11.12
CA SER A 259 -0.06 -9.11 -11.01
C SER A 259 0.31 -10.40 -10.29
N ALA A 260 1.45 -11.01 -10.64
CA ALA A 260 1.91 -12.27 -10.04
C ALA A 260 2.30 -12.08 -8.56
N ALA A 261 2.90 -10.93 -8.22
CA ALA A 261 3.25 -10.61 -6.85
C ALA A 261 2.00 -10.43 -5.98
N GLN A 262 0.96 -9.76 -6.50
CA GLN A 262 -0.32 -9.62 -5.80
C GLN A 262 -0.97 -10.99 -5.54
N LEU A 263 -1.00 -11.87 -6.54
CA LEU A 263 -1.52 -13.23 -6.37
C LEU A 263 -0.76 -13.98 -5.27
N GLU A 264 0.57 -13.96 -5.32
CA GLU A 264 1.42 -14.65 -4.34
C GLU A 264 1.28 -14.07 -2.92
N CYS A 265 1.26 -12.74 -2.77
CA CYS A 265 0.97 -12.06 -1.51
C CYS A 265 -0.38 -12.49 -0.94
N GLY A 266 -1.41 -12.56 -1.80
CA GLY A 266 -2.75 -13.02 -1.43
C GLY A 266 -2.76 -14.48 -0.93
N ILE A 267 -2.12 -15.38 -1.65
CA ILE A 267 -2.01 -16.80 -1.28
C ILE A 267 -1.20 -16.98 0.01
N HIS A 268 -0.10 -16.24 0.15
CA HIS A 268 0.75 -16.28 1.35
C HIS A 268 -0.03 -15.82 2.58
N ALA A 269 -0.71 -14.67 2.49
CA ALA A 269 -1.55 -14.16 3.57
C ALA A 269 -2.66 -15.17 3.95
N TRP A 270 -3.30 -15.80 2.96
CA TRP A 270 -4.32 -16.83 3.23
C TRP A 270 -3.77 -18.05 3.96
N ARG A 271 -2.55 -18.50 3.63
CA ARG A 271 -1.87 -19.60 4.34
C ARG A 271 -1.52 -19.19 5.77
N ALA A 272 -1.08 -17.94 5.97
CA ALA A 272 -0.70 -17.38 7.25
C ALA A 272 -1.88 -16.89 8.12
N ARG A 273 -3.14 -17.08 7.69
CA ARG A 273 -4.34 -16.57 8.40
C ARG A 273 -4.55 -17.09 9.83
N ARG A 274 -3.92 -18.21 10.19
CA ARG A 274 -3.98 -18.73 11.56
C ARG A 274 -3.05 -17.98 12.52
N GLY A 275 -2.01 -17.34 11.99
CA GLY A 275 -0.99 -16.63 12.78
C GLY A 275 -1.34 -15.18 13.08
N ALA A 276 -2.11 -14.51 12.21
CA ALA A 276 -2.59 -13.15 12.43
C ALA A 276 -4.04 -13.00 11.97
N GLN A 277 -4.87 -12.31 12.77
CA GLN A 277 -6.32 -12.24 12.58
C GLN A 277 -6.76 -11.47 11.33
N ASP A 278 -5.90 -10.63 10.76
CA ASP A 278 -6.23 -9.77 9.60
C ASP A 278 -5.63 -10.28 8.29
N ASN A 279 -4.87 -11.37 8.35
CA ASN A 279 -4.24 -11.94 7.16
C ASN A 279 -5.27 -12.47 6.15
N ASP A 280 -6.46 -12.84 6.60
CA ASP A 280 -7.55 -13.24 5.72
C ASP A 280 -8.16 -12.04 4.96
N VAL A 281 -8.29 -10.89 5.61
CA VAL A 281 -8.67 -9.62 4.98
C VAL A 281 -7.59 -9.17 3.97
N ARG A 282 -6.31 -9.21 4.36
CA ARG A 282 -5.19 -8.90 3.45
C ARG A 282 -5.13 -9.84 2.25
N ALA A 283 -5.44 -11.12 2.45
CA ALA A 283 -5.49 -12.09 1.36
C ALA A 283 -6.53 -11.69 0.31
N LEU A 284 -7.74 -11.33 0.74
CA LEU A 284 -8.80 -10.90 -0.16
C LEU A 284 -8.46 -9.61 -0.90
N TYR A 285 -7.83 -8.65 -0.22
CA TYR A 285 -7.37 -7.40 -0.83
C TYR A 285 -6.47 -7.66 -2.05
N TRP A 286 -5.42 -8.46 -1.84
CA TRP A 286 -4.45 -8.74 -2.88
C TRP A 286 -5.01 -9.59 -4.01
N LEU A 287 -5.81 -10.60 -3.67
CA LEU A 287 -6.47 -11.45 -4.67
C LEU A 287 -7.49 -10.66 -5.51
N GLN A 288 -8.23 -9.72 -4.92
CA GLN A 288 -9.13 -8.84 -5.67
C GLN A 288 -8.38 -7.95 -6.67
N LYS A 289 -7.25 -7.37 -6.26
CA LYS A 289 -6.40 -6.58 -7.18
C LYS A 289 -5.87 -7.43 -8.34
N ALA A 290 -5.34 -8.62 -8.05
CA ALA A 290 -4.84 -9.52 -9.09
C ALA A 290 -5.97 -9.99 -10.03
N ALA A 291 -7.17 -10.26 -9.48
CA ALA A 291 -8.34 -10.64 -10.27
C ALA A 291 -8.84 -9.49 -11.17
N ALA A 292 -8.75 -8.23 -10.71
CA ALA A 292 -9.09 -7.05 -11.51
C ALA A 292 -8.12 -6.83 -12.68
N GLN A 293 -6.88 -7.32 -12.56
CA GLN A 293 -5.88 -7.34 -13.63
C GLN A 293 -6.02 -8.56 -14.58
N GLY A 294 -7.04 -9.41 -14.38
CA GLY A 294 -7.33 -10.56 -15.26
C GLY A 294 -6.68 -11.88 -14.85
N SER A 295 -6.10 -12.00 -13.65
CA SER A 295 -5.54 -13.27 -13.18
C SER A 295 -6.65 -14.30 -12.88
N ALA A 296 -6.73 -15.35 -13.69
CA ALA A 296 -7.68 -16.45 -13.51
C ALA A 296 -7.44 -17.22 -12.20
N GLU A 297 -6.16 -17.43 -11.84
CA GLU A 297 -5.79 -18.07 -10.57
C GLU A 297 -6.28 -17.28 -9.36
N ALA A 298 -6.18 -15.95 -9.42
CA ALA A 298 -6.70 -15.08 -8.36
C ALA A 298 -8.22 -15.19 -8.23
N GLN A 299 -8.94 -15.23 -9.36
CA GLN A 299 -10.40 -15.40 -9.39
C GLN A 299 -10.83 -16.75 -8.78
N GLN A 300 -10.18 -17.85 -9.16
CA GLN A 300 -10.45 -19.17 -8.58
C GLN A 300 -10.14 -19.21 -7.08
N ALA A 301 -9.05 -18.57 -6.65
CA ALA A 301 -8.72 -18.45 -5.24
C ALA A 301 -9.78 -17.66 -4.46
N LEU A 302 -10.27 -16.55 -5.01
CA LEU A 302 -11.36 -15.76 -4.42
C LEU A 302 -12.65 -16.56 -4.30
N GLU A 303 -13.05 -17.28 -5.33
CA GLU A 303 -14.26 -18.12 -5.31
C GLU A 303 -14.18 -19.22 -4.27
N ARG A 304 -12.99 -19.82 -4.09
CA ARG A 304 -12.75 -20.83 -3.05
C ARG A 304 -12.79 -20.24 -1.63
N ILE A 305 -12.30 -19.01 -1.45
CA ILE A 305 -12.19 -18.35 -0.14
C ILE A 305 -13.52 -17.70 0.28
N ALA A 306 -14.14 -16.97 -0.63
CA ALA A 306 -15.35 -16.19 -0.46
C ALA A 306 -16.34 -16.49 -1.61
N PRO A 307 -16.97 -17.68 -1.59
CA PRO A 307 -17.86 -18.11 -2.65
C PRO A 307 -19.06 -17.18 -2.80
N SER A 308 -19.49 -16.96 -4.04
CA SER A 308 -20.78 -16.33 -4.31
C SER A 308 -21.89 -17.31 -3.94
N LEU A 309 -22.73 -16.94 -2.99
CA LEU A 309 -23.86 -17.77 -2.56
C LEU A 309 -25.00 -17.72 -3.59
N PRO A 310 -25.84 -18.77 -3.66
CA PRO A 310 -26.96 -18.83 -4.60
C PRO A 310 -27.95 -17.67 -4.41
N PRO A 311 -28.75 -17.34 -5.45
CA PRO A 311 -29.50 -16.09 -5.53
C PRO A 311 -30.65 -15.98 -4.52
N ALA A 312 -31.07 -17.05 -3.86
CA ALA A 312 -32.21 -17.03 -2.93
C ALA A 312 -31.75 -16.70 -1.50
N SER A 313 -31.99 -15.47 -1.07
CA SER A 313 -31.92 -15.06 0.33
C SER A 313 -33.32 -15.08 0.93
N TRP A 314 -33.41 -15.48 2.20
CA TRP A 314 -34.65 -15.34 2.99
C TRP A 314 -35.13 -13.88 3.07
N ALA A 315 -34.23 -12.92 2.81
CA ALA A 315 -34.52 -11.49 2.83
C ALA A 315 -35.04 -10.94 1.48
N ASP A 316 -34.83 -11.64 0.36
CA ASP A 316 -35.31 -11.19 -0.96
C ASP A 316 -36.83 -10.97 -1.02
N PRO A 317 -37.70 -11.89 -0.53
CA PRO A 317 -39.15 -11.65 -0.53
C PRO A 317 -39.56 -10.50 0.40
N LEU A 318 -38.66 -10.05 1.28
CA LEU A 318 -38.92 -9.01 2.28
C LEU A 318 -38.58 -7.61 1.75
N LEU A 319 -37.70 -7.51 0.74
CA LEU A 319 -37.30 -6.22 0.17
C LEU A 319 -38.48 -5.39 -0.37
N PRO A 320 -39.44 -5.96 -1.14
CA PRO A 320 -40.58 -5.20 -1.63
C PRO A 320 -41.51 -4.70 -0.52
N MET A 321 -41.48 -5.35 0.64
CA MET A 321 -42.34 -5.02 1.79
C MET A 321 -41.75 -3.89 2.66
N LEU A 322 -40.52 -3.44 2.39
CA LEU A 322 -39.89 -2.33 3.10
C LEU A 322 -40.46 -0.98 2.63
N THR A 323 -41.65 -0.64 3.13
CA THR A 323 -42.31 0.66 2.86
C THR A 323 -41.61 1.81 3.57
N ARG A 324 -41.85 3.04 3.10
CA ARG A 324 -41.29 4.29 3.66
C ARG A 324 -41.64 4.49 5.14
N GLU A 325 -42.86 4.12 5.52
CA GLU A 325 -43.34 4.17 6.91
C GLU A 325 -42.58 3.18 7.81
N LEU A 326 -42.17 2.04 7.26
CA LEU A 326 -41.42 1.01 7.98
C LEU A 326 -39.96 1.37 8.15
N LEU A 327 -39.36 2.02 7.15
CA LEU A 327 -38.03 2.63 7.27
C LEU A 327 -37.98 3.67 8.39
N GLY A 328 -39.09 4.37 8.67
CA GLY A 328 -39.19 5.32 9.78
C GLY A 328 -39.36 4.67 11.15
N SER A 329 -40.18 3.62 11.25
CA SER A 329 -40.51 2.99 12.54
C SER A 329 -39.46 2.00 13.04
N GLN A 330 -38.82 1.22 12.15
CA GLN A 330 -37.79 0.23 12.50
C GLN A 330 -36.58 0.28 11.55
N PRO A 331 -35.83 1.40 11.55
CA PRO A 331 -34.74 1.64 10.59
C PRO A 331 -33.63 0.58 10.66
N LEU A 332 -33.29 0.12 11.87
CA LEU A 332 -32.22 -0.86 12.08
C LEU A 332 -32.60 -2.25 11.57
N LEU A 333 -33.85 -2.69 11.78
CA LEU A 333 -34.32 -3.97 11.24
C LEU A 333 -34.34 -3.95 9.71
N ALA A 334 -34.83 -2.86 9.11
CA ALA A 334 -34.82 -2.67 7.67
C ALA A 334 -33.39 -2.73 7.11
N ALA A 335 -32.45 -2.02 7.73
CA ALA A 335 -31.04 -2.03 7.35
C ALA A 335 -30.42 -3.44 7.42
N ARG A 336 -30.77 -4.25 8.43
CA ARG A 336 -30.33 -5.66 8.54
C ARG A 336 -30.90 -6.54 7.42
N ILE A 337 -32.15 -6.32 7.02
CA ILE A 337 -32.79 -7.06 5.91
C ILE A 337 -32.11 -6.68 4.59
N GLU A 338 -31.90 -5.38 4.34
CA GLU A 338 -31.16 -4.90 3.16
C GLU A 338 -29.76 -5.52 3.09
N LEU A 339 -29.03 -5.52 4.21
CA LEU A 339 -27.69 -6.10 4.32
C LEU A 339 -27.73 -7.62 4.04
N ALA A 340 -28.71 -8.33 4.61
CA ALA A 340 -28.87 -9.77 4.43
C ALA A 340 -29.19 -10.16 2.99
N ALA A 341 -29.97 -9.35 2.27
CA ALA A 341 -30.28 -9.59 0.86
C ALA A 341 -29.05 -9.34 -0.02
N MET A 342 -28.30 -8.27 0.25
CA MET A 342 -27.11 -7.89 -0.53
C MET A 342 -25.96 -8.87 -0.35
N PHE A 343 -25.63 -9.23 0.89
CA PHE A 343 -24.46 -10.05 1.23
C PHE A 343 -24.81 -11.51 1.54
N ARG A 344 -26.06 -11.92 1.29
CA ARG A 344 -26.56 -13.29 1.48
C ARG A 344 -26.26 -13.83 2.87
N LEU A 345 -26.57 -13.01 3.88
CA LEU A 345 -26.41 -13.40 5.27
C LEU A 345 -27.55 -14.33 5.71
N THR A 346 -27.21 -15.31 6.53
CA THR A 346 -28.23 -16.09 7.24
C THR A 346 -28.99 -15.20 8.22
N ARG A 347 -30.19 -15.62 8.63
CA ARG A 347 -30.98 -14.87 9.64
C ARG A 347 -30.19 -14.56 10.91
N ALA A 348 -29.43 -15.53 11.41
CA ALA A 348 -28.61 -15.35 12.60
C ALA A 348 -27.51 -14.31 12.37
N GLU A 349 -26.79 -14.41 11.25
CA GLU A 349 -25.74 -13.44 10.89
C GLU A 349 -26.31 -12.04 10.71
N ALA A 350 -27.40 -11.87 9.94
CA ALA A 350 -28.02 -10.57 9.72
C ALA A 350 -28.43 -9.88 11.03
N LEU A 351 -28.90 -10.64 12.02
CA LEU A 351 -29.39 -10.09 13.29
C LEU A 351 -28.32 -9.94 14.36
N LEU A 352 -27.23 -10.70 14.30
CA LEU A 352 -26.15 -10.70 15.30
C LEU A 352 -24.88 -9.98 14.85
N LEU A 353 -24.71 -9.77 13.54
CA LEU A 353 -23.51 -9.11 13.01
C LEU A 353 -23.43 -7.68 13.55
N ASP A 354 -22.28 -7.36 14.12
CA ASP A 354 -21.84 -5.99 14.31
C ASP A 354 -21.32 -5.48 12.97
N VAL A 355 -22.13 -4.65 12.30
CA VAL A 355 -21.85 -4.17 10.95
C VAL A 355 -20.59 -3.30 10.94
N LYS A 356 -20.33 -2.54 12.00
CA LYS A 356 -19.18 -1.63 12.07
C LYS A 356 -17.87 -2.39 12.22
N ALA A 357 -17.83 -3.38 13.12
CA ALA A 357 -16.65 -4.22 13.28
C ALA A 357 -16.42 -5.15 12.08
N ALA A 358 -17.49 -5.55 11.39
CA ALA A 358 -17.41 -6.43 10.23
C ALA A 358 -16.90 -5.74 8.96
N ASP A 359 -17.11 -4.43 8.80
CA ASP A 359 -16.65 -3.68 7.63
C ASP A 359 -15.14 -3.47 7.65
N GLN A 360 -14.46 -4.02 6.64
CA GLN A 360 -13.01 -3.89 6.42
C GLN A 360 -12.70 -3.20 5.08
N GLY A 361 -13.66 -2.46 4.51
CA GLY A 361 -13.48 -1.74 3.25
C GLY A 361 -13.88 -2.57 2.03
N HIS A 362 -13.03 -3.55 1.66
CA HIS A 362 -13.19 -4.41 0.47
C HIS A 362 -13.87 -5.76 0.76
N CYS A 363 -14.09 -6.07 2.03
CA CYS A 363 -14.83 -7.25 2.45
C CYS A 363 -15.53 -7.05 3.81
N LEU A 364 -16.53 -7.88 4.06
CA LEU A 364 -17.20 -8.04 5.34
C LEU A 364 -16.71 -9.32 6.05
N VAL A 365 -16.23 -9.16 7.27
CA VAL A 365 -15.84 -10.27 8.15
C VAL A 365 -17.05 -10.68 8.98
N VAL A 366 -17.67 -11.79 8.61
CA VAL A 366 -18.84 -12.33 9.32
C VAL A 366 -18.35 -13.32 10.37
N ASP A 367 -18.20 -12.83 11.61
CA ASP A 367 -17.82 -13.63 12.77
C ASP A 367 -18.79 -13.43 13.94
N ILE A 368 -19.81 -14.27 14.00
CA ILE A 368 -20.81 -14.26 15.09
C ILE A 368 -20.57 -15.37 16.11
N ARG A 369 -19.40 -16.01 16.11
CA ARG A 369 -19.12 -17.20 16.96
C ARG A 369 -19.30 -16.92 18.44
N ALA A 370 -18.98 -15.70 18.88
CA ALA A 370 -19.16 -15.27 20.27
C ALA A 370 -20.63 -15.31 20.71
N SER A 371 -21.57 -15.00 19.81
CA SER A 371 -23.01 -14.97 20.10
C SER A 371 -23.76 -16.22 19.62
N TYR A 372 -23.18 -16.97 18.68
CA TYR A 372 -23.79 -18.12 18.03
C TYR A 372 -22.73 -19.19 17.72
N GLY A 373 -22.45 -20.05 18.70
CA GLY A 373 -21.33 -21.00 18.66
C GLY A 373 -21.35 -22.02 17.51
N ARG A 374 -22.50 -22.20 16.84
CA ARG A 374 -22.62 -23.06 15.64
C ARG A 374 -22.16 -22.38 14.35
N SER A 375 -21.94 -21.06 14.37
CA SER A 375 -21.49 -20.31 13.19
C SER A 375 -20.01 -20.56 12.90
N LYS A 376 -19.62 -20.35 11.64
CA LYS A 376 -18.21 -20.33 11.22
C LYS A 376 -17.87 -18.92 10.76
N ARG A 377 -16.65 -18.45 11.09
CA ARG A 377 -16.11 -17.21 10.52
C ARG A 377 -16.06 -17.37 9.01
N ARG A 378 -16.64 -16.44 8.28
CA ARG A 378 -16.62 -16.39 6.82
C ARG A 378 -16.42 -14.96 6.33
N LEU A 379 -15.93 -14.83 5.11
CA LEU A 379 -15.66 -13.54 4.48
C LEU A 379 -16.62 -13.36 3.31
N VAL A 380 -17.14 -12.15 3.16
CA VAL A 380 -17.99 -11.77 2.04
C VAL A 380 -17.35 -10.61 1.31
N LEU A 381 -17.16 -10.71 0.00
CA LEU A 381 -16.54 -9.65 -0.79
C LEU A 381 -17.54 -8.52 -1.05
N VAL A 382 -17.05 -7.28 -0.99
CA VAL A 382 -17.73 -6.12 -1.57
C VAL A 382 -17.22 -5.98 -3.00
N ARG A 383 -18.04 -6.31 -3.99
CA ARG A 383 -17.65 -6.44 -5.40
C ARG A 383 -17.91 -5.16 -6.18
N THR A 384 -18.96 -4.41 -5.82
CA THR A 384 -19.41 -3.25 -6.61
C THR A 384 -19.41 -1.96 -5.80
N ALA A 385 -19.22 -0.83 -6.49
CA ALA A 385 -19.36 0.49 -5.88
C ALA A 385 -20.77 0.71 -5.30
N ALA A 386 -21.80 0.12 -5.94
CA ALA A 386 -23.17 0.17 -5.44
C ALA A 386 -23.33 -0.59 -4.11
N GLU A 387 -22.71 -1.76 -3.95
CA GLU A 387 -22.67 -2.48 -2.67
C GLU A 387 -21.98 -1.65 -1.59
N ARG A 388 -20.84 -1.03 -1.91
CA ARG A 388 -20.12 -0.16 -0.97
C ARG A 388 -20.98 1.02 -0.52
N GLN A 389 -21.60 1.74 -1.46
CA GLN A 389 -22.46 2.88 -1.15
C GLN A 389 -23.65 2.50 -0.25
N LYS A 390 -24.29 1.34 -0.53
CA LYS A 390 -25.38 0.86 0.32
C LYS A 390 -24.90 0.44 1.69
N LEU A 391 -23.75 -0.22 1.80
CA LEU A 391 -23.13 -0.57 3.08
C LEU A 391 -22.81 0.68 3.90
N ASP A 392 -22.23 1.72 3.29
CA ASP A 392 -21.95 3.01 3.94
C ASP A 392 -23.24 3.67 4.46
N ARG A 393 -24.33 3.64 3.66
CA ARG A 393 -25.64 4.11 4.12
C ARG A 393 -26.11 3.31 5.34
N ILE A 394 -25.99 1.99 5.30
CA ILE A 394 -26.43 1.12 6.41
C ILE A 394 -25.62 1.42 7.67
N VAL A 395 -24.29 1.49 7.58
CA VAL A 395 -23.41 1.83 8.72
C VAL A 395 -23.83 3.16 9.35
N ARG A 396 -24.13 4.19 8.55
CA ARG A 396 -24.62 5.48 9.07
C ARG A 396 -25.93 5.36 9.84
N VAL A 397 -26.86 4.52 9.39
CA VAL A 397 -28.13 4.28 10.10
C VAL A 397 -27.86 3.66 11.49
N PHE A 398 -26.92 2.72 11.57
CA PHE A 398 -26.51 2.13 12.85
C PHE A 398 -25.86 3.14 13.79
N GLU A 399 -25.06 4.06 13.27
CA GLU A 399 -24.41 5.11 14.06
C GLU A 399 -25.41 6.17 14.57
N GLN A 400 -26.43 6.50 13.78
CA GLN A 400 -27.43 7.51 14.15
C GLN A 400 -28.40 7.04 15.24
N VAL A 401 -28.86 5.79 15.17
CA VAL A 401 -29.89 5.27 16.10
C VAL A 401 -29.26 4.66 17.35
N GLY A 402 -28.00 4.22 17.29
CA GLY A 402 -27.29 3.57 18.38
C GLY A 402 -27.63 2.07 18.51
N ALA A 403 -26.60 1.24 18.69
CA ALA A 403 -26.74 -0.22 18.73
C ALA A 403 -27.51 -0.74 19.97
N ASP A 404 -27.54 0.03 21.05
CA ASP A 404 -28.17 -0.35 22.32
C ASP A 404 -29.69 -0.48 22.21
N VAL A 405 -30.31 0.24 21.26
CA VAL A 405 -31.75 0.26 21.03
C VAL A 405 -32.27 -1.08 20.47
N GLU A 406 -31.41 -1.86 19.81
CA GLU A 406 -31.82 -3.14 19.22
C GLU A 406 -32.05 -4.24 20.25
N GLY A 407 -31.48 -4.13 21.44
CA GLY A 407 -31.55 -5.18 22.45
C GLY A 407 -30.93 -6.51 21.99
N ASN A 408 -31.30 -7.61 22.65
CA ASN A 408 -30.70 -8.92 22.45
C ASN A 408 -31.24 -9.66 21.21
N TYR A 409 -30.59 -10.77 20.83
CA TYR A 409 -30.97 -11.57 19.67
C TYR A 409 -32.44 -12.01 19.66
N ARG A 410 -33.00 -12.40 20.81
CA ARG A 410 -34.39 -12.84 20.91
C ARG A 410 -35.36 -11.69 20.62
N GLN A 411 -35.07 -10.48 21.11
CA GLN A 411 -35.85 -9.28 20.83
C GLN A 411 -35.79 -8.92 19.34
N ARG A 412 -34.61 -8.95 18.74
CA ARG A 412 -34.44 -8.72 17.29
C ARG A 412 -35.22 -9.73 16.45
N LEU A 413 -35.14 -11.01 16.81
CA LEU A 413 -35.88 -12.08 16.15
C LEU A 413 -37.40 -11.93 16.33
N TYR A 414 -37.86 -11.51 17.51
CA TYR A 414 -39.27 -11.23 17.77
C TYR A 414 -39.77 -10.09 16.88
N ARG A 415 -39.06 -8.96 16.79
CA ARG A 415 -39.42 -7.85 15.89
C ARG A 415 -39.54 -8.31 14.43
N LEU A 416 -38.58 -9.11 13.96
CA LEU A 416 -38.62 -9.69 12.62
C LEU A 416 -39.86 -10.57 12.42
N LYS A 417 -40.17 -11.47 13.36
CA LYS A 417 -41.35 -12.36 13.28
C LYS A 417 -42.66 -11.60 13.34
N SER A 418 -42.79 -10.65 14.26
CA SER A 418 -43.99 -9.82 14.39
C SER A 418 -44.24 -9.03 13.11
N TRP A 419 -43.17 -8.54 12.47
CA TRP A 419 -43.27 -7.87 11.19
C TRP A 419 -43.71 -8.81 10.06
N LEU A 420 -43.13 -10.01 9.97
CA LEU A 420 -43.56 -11.03 9.00
C LEU A 420 -45.05 -11.39 9.18
N GLY A 421 -45.51 -11.51 10.42
CA GLY A 421 -46.93 -11.77 10.74
C GLY A 421 -47.86 -10.63 10.34
N ALA A 422 -47.45 -9.38 10.57
CA ALA A 422 -48.22 -8.20 10.16
C ALA A 422 -48.26 -8.01 8.64
N GLY A 423 -47.17 -8.30 7.94
CA GLY A 423 -47.07 -8.19 6.48
C GLY A 423 -47.89 -9.26 5.73
N LEU A 424 -48.00 -10.47 6.27
CA LEU A 424 -48.89 -11.53 5.73
C LEU A 424 -50.38 -11.19 5.89
N MET A 425 -50.75 -10.46 6.96
CA MET A 425 -52.13 -9.99 7.19
C MET A 425 -52.51 -8.75 6.35
N ALA A 426 -51.53 -8.00 5.84
CA ALA A 426 -51.77 -6.84 4.98
C ALA A 426 -51.76 -7.19 3.47
N ALA A 427 -51.29 -8.38 3.11
CA ALA A 427 -51.20 -8.88 1.73
C ALA A 427 -52.29 -9.94 1.38
N ALA A 428 -53.10 -10.34 2.36
CA ALA A 428 -54.32 -11.13 2.21
C ALA A 428 -55.53 -10.20 2.32
#